data_AF-A0A3N4Z9N4-F1
#
_entry.id   AF-A0A3N4Z9N4-F1
#
_cell.length_a   1.000
_cell.length_b   1.000
_cell.length_c   1.000
_cell.angle_alpha   90.00
_cell.angle_beta   90.00
_cell.angle_gamma   90.00
#
_symmetry.space_group_name_H-M   'P 1'
#
loop_
_entity.id
_entity.type
_entity.pdbx_description
1 polymer ?
#
loop_
_entity_poly.entity_id
_entity_poly.type
_entity_poly.pdbx_seq_one_letter_code
_entity_poly.pdbx_strand_id
1 'polypeptide(L)'
;MSDVGVAATKAGRHAVIEHILTSAPVRSQTELGEALTARGIRVTQATLSRDLDELRAIKVRGPDGQAVYALPGEGAGGVARSGQGGEDQIAARLQRWCAEVLLTADSTANQVVLRTPPGAAQLLASAIDHSVFPQVLGCIAGDDTVLVVARDRAGAEALTRRLLELAGGRPRPSTDQTDPVGGRPRPTTDQTDPAGAGRAGTNDPGETPDE
;
A
#
# COMPACT_ATOMS: atom_id res chain seq x y z
N MET A 1 -15.43 1.75 10.73
CA MET A 1 -14.11 1.82 11.39
C MET A 1 -13.51 0.43 11.28
N SER A 2 -12.54 0.25 10.39
CA SER A 2 -11.93 -1.05 10.16
C SER A 2 -11.13 -1.45 11.40
N ASP A 3 -11.50 -2.57 12.00
CA ASP A 3 -10.80 -3.18 13.13
C ASP A 3 -9.42 -3.63 12.64
N VAL A 4 -8.42 -2.76 12.81
CA VAL A 4 -7.02 -3.09 12.49
C VAL A 4 -6.60 -4.12 13.52
N GLY A 5 -6.37 -5.37 13.10
CA GLY A 5 -5.82 -6.41 13.96
C GLY A 5 -4.42 -6.01 14.41
N VAL A 6 -4.30 -5.43 15.60
CA VAL A 6 -3.01 -5.08 16.18
C VAL A 6 -2.37 -6.34 16.75
N ALA A 7 -1.14 -6.64 16.33
CA ALA A 7 -0.37 -7.73 16.92
C ALA A 7 -0.19 -7.48 18.43
N ALA A 8 -0.55 -8.45 19.27
CA ALA A 8 -0.43 -8.38 20.74
C ALA A 8 1.02 -8.36 21.26
N THR A 9 1.98 -7.97 20.41
CA THR A 9 3.39 -7.84 20.74
C THR A 9 3.66 -6.49 21.40
N LYS A 10 4.78 -6.40 22.12
CA LYS A 10 5.27 -5.13 22.68
C LYS A 10 5.47 -4.08 21.58
N ALA A 11 6.09 -4.46 20.47
CA ALA A 11 6.33 -3.57 19.33
C ALA A 11 5.03 -3.05 18.69
N GLY A 12 4.04 -3.93 18.50
CA GLY A 12 2.73 -3.52 17.98
C GLY A 12 2.01 -2.56 18.94
N ARG A 13 2.09 -2.82 20.25
CA ARG A 13 1.53 -1.90 21.25
C ARG A 13 2.24 -0.55 21.30
N HIS A 14 3.57 -0.54 21.22
CA HIS A 14 4.37 0.69 21.17
C HIS A 14 4.00 1.55 19.95
N ALA A 15 3.90 0.95 18.76
CA ALA A 15 3.48 1.66 17.55
C ALA A 15 2.08 2.29 17.70
N VAL A 16 1.13 1.62 18.36
CA VAL A 16 -0.19 2.19 18.61
C VAL A 16 -0.16 3.28 19.67
N ILE A 17 0.66 3.16 20.72
CA ILE A 17 0.85 4.23 21.72
C ILE A 17 1.40 5.48 21.03
N GLU A 18 2.45 5.34 20.21
CA GLU A 18 3.02 6.46 19.45
C GLU A 18 1.98 7.13 18.54
N HIS A 19 1.20 6.33 17.80
CA HIS A 19 0.14 6.86 16.97
C HIS A 19 -0.95 7.61 17.76
N ILE A 20 -1.35 7.11 18.94
CA ILE A 20 -2.35 7.79 19.78
C ILE A 20 -1.80 9.12 20.28
N LEU A 21 -0.57 9.14 20.81
CA LEU A 21 0.06 10.35 21.35
C LEU A 21 0.27 11.45 20.30
N THR A 22 0.49 11.06 19.03
CA THR A 22 0.66 12.01 17.91
C THR A 22 -0.67 12.48 17.30
N SER A 23 -1.73 11.68 17.42
CA SER A 23 -3.04 11.98 16.80
C SER A 23 -4.00 12.74 17.71
N ALA A 24 -3.87 12.64 19.04
CA ALA A 24 -4.77 13.28 19.99
C ALA A 24 -4.08 13.63 21.31
N PRO A 25 -4.48 14.73 21.99
CA PRO A 25 -3.91 15.10 23.28
C PRO A 25 -4.35 14.14 24.39
N VAL A 26 -3.40 13.34 24.90
CA VAL A 26 -3.64 12.39 26.01
C VAL A 26 -3.19 12.99 27.33
N ARG A 27 -4.12 13.13 28.29
CA ARG A 27 -3.90 13.81 29.58
C ARG A 27 -3.51 12.85 30.70
N SER A 28 -3.91 11.59 30.58
CA SER A 28 -3.68 10.57 31.61
C SER A 28 -3.37 9.19 31.03
N GLN A 29 -2.72 8.35 31.84
CA GLN A 29 -2.50 6.94 31.48
C GLN A 29 -3.80 6.15 31.39
N THR A 30 -4.82 6.51 32.19
CA THR A 30 -6.15 5.90 32.11
C THR A 30 -6.78 6.15 30.74
N GLU A 31 -6.73 7.40 30.26
CA GLU A 31 -7.22 7.78 28.92
C GLU A 31 -6.49 7.05 27.80
N LEU A 32 -5.16 6.90 27.90
CA LEU A 32 -4.40 6.10 26.94
C LEU A 32 -4.80 4.62 26.98
N GLY A 33 -5.04 4.06 28.17
CA GLY A 33 -5.52 2.69 28.34
C GLY A 33 -6.91 2.47 27.74
N GLU A 34 -7.81 3.43 27.88
CA GLU A 34 -9.14 3.41 27.24
C GLU A 34 -9.03 3.48 25.71
N ALA A 35 -8.17 4.36 25.19
CA ALA A 35 -7.91 4.50 23.76
C ALA A 35 -7.29 3.23 23.13
N LEU A 36 -6.45 2.52 23.87
CA LEU A 36 -5.91 1.21 23.48
C LEU A 36 -6.98 0.11 23.54
N THR A 37 -7.82 0.12 24.58
CA THR A 37 -8.91 -0.85 24.75
C THR A 37 -9.93 -0.73 23.64
N ALA A 38 -10.24 0.48 23.20
CA ALA A 38 -11.10 0.75 22.04
C ALA A 38 -10.54 0.20 20.72
N ARG A 39 -9.24 -0.13 20.68
CA ARG A 39 -8.54 -0.76 19.54
C ARG A 39 -8.22 -2.24 19.81
N GLY A 40 -8.89 -2.86 20.79
CA GLY A 40 -8.72 -4.27 21.13
C GLY A 40 -7.48 -4.60 21.96
N ILE A 41 -6.70 -3.61 22.38
CA ILE A 41 -5.45 -3.82 23.15
C ILE A 41 -5.73 -3.61 24.63
N ARG A 42 -5.79 -4.69 25.41
CA ARG A 42 -5.92 -4.62 26.87
C ARG A 42 -4.55 -4.64 27.55
N VAL A 43 -4.28 -3.63 28.38
CA VAL A 43 -3.06 -3.53 29.17
C VAL A 43 -3.33 -3.02 30.57
N THR A 44 -2.44 -3.37 31.50
CA THR A 44 -2.48 -2.85 32.87
C THR A 44 -1.80 -1.48 32.94
N GLN A 45 -2.13 -0.70 33.96
CA GLN A 45 -1.47 0.58 34.20
C GLN A 45 0.05 0.43 34.39
N ALA A 46 0.51 -0.66 35.03
CA ALA A 46 1.93 -0.93 35.20
C ALA A 46 2.65 -1.21 33.87
N THR A 47 2.01 -1.93 32.95
CA THR A 47 2.53 -2.16 31.60
C THR A 47 2.64 -0.84 30.84
N LEU A 48 1.58 -0.04 30.90
CA LEU A 48 1.48 1.24 30.22
C LEU A 48 2.53 2.25 30.72
N SER A 49 2.78 2.28 32.03
CA SER A 49 3.84 3.10 32.62
C SER A 49 5.21 2.72 32.06
N ARG A 50 5.53 1.41 32.04
CA ARG A 50 6.81 0.93 31.49
C ARG A 50 6.94 1.23 30.01
N ASP A 51 5.87 1.06 29.23
CA ASP A 51 5.89 1.36 27.79
C ASP A 51 6.14 2.87 27.57
N LEU A 52 5.51 3.75 28.34
CA LEU A 52 5.75 5.20 28.25
C LEU A 52 7.18 5.57 28.66
N ASP A 53 7.73 4.94 29.70
CA ASP A 53 9.11 5.16 30.13
C ASP A 53 10.10 4.71 29.04
N GLU A 54 9.85 3.55 28.42
CA GLU A 54 10.68 3.01 27.33
C GLU A 54 10.61 3.85 26.05
N LEU A 55 9.41 4.35 25.72
CA LEU A 55 9.19 5.33 24.64
C LEU A 55 9.70 6.73 25.00
N ARG A 56 10.17 6.92 26.23
CA ARG A 56 10.64 8.20 26.78
C ARG A 56 9.59 9.30 26.66
N ALA A 57 8.32 8.95 26.74
CA ALA A 57 7.22 9.90 26.67
C ALA A 57 7.30 10.88 27.84
N ILE A 58 7.23 12.17 27.54
CA ILE A 58 7.30 13.26 28.52
C ILE A 58 5.95 13.94 28.67
N LYS A 59 5.69 14.51 29.85
CA LYS A 59 4.47 15.28 30.09
C LYS A 59 4.74 16.75 29.81
N VAL A 60 4.18 17.26 28.72
CA VAL A 60 4.35 18.65 28.26
C VAL A 60 3.12 19.45 28.63
N ARG A 61 3.32 20.70 29.06
CA ARG A 61 2.23 21.61 29.40
C ARG A 61 1.94 22.53 28.21
N GLY A 62 0.71 22.48 27.71
CA GLY A 62 0.28 23.34 26.63
C GLY A 62 -0.07 24.76 27.07
N PRO A 63 -0.30 25.69 26.11
CA PRO A 63 -0.64 27.09 26.38
C PRO A 63 -1.94 27.24 27.17
N ASP A 64 -2.85 26.28 27.05
CA ASP A 64 -4.10 26.21 27.82
C ASP A 64 -3.90 25.71 29.27
N GLY A 65 -2.65 25.54 29.70
CA GLY A 65 -2.25 25.07 31.03
C GLY A 65 -2.45 23.58 31.29
N GLN A 66 -3.00 22.83 30.33
CA GLN A 66 -3.23 21.39 30.39
C GLN A 66 -1.95 20.60 30.10
N ALA A 67 -1.72 19.53 30.85
CA ALA A 67 -0.54 18.68 30.72
C ALA A 67 -0.88 17.39 29.96
N VAL A 68 -0.18 17.14 28.86
CA VAL A 68 -0.39 16.00 27.95
C VAL A 68 0.89 15.19 27.76
N TYR A 69 0.77 13.91 27.45
CA TYR A 69 1.90 13.07 27.07
C TYR A 69 2.33 13.36 25.63
N ALA A 70 3.63 13.44 25.37
CA ALA A 70 4.24 13.66 24.06
C ALA A 70 5.58 12.90 23.95
N LEU A 71 6.02 12.57 22.74
CA LEU A 71 7.29 11.88 22.52
C LEU A 71 8.48 12.86 22.41
N PRO A 72 9.72 12.44 22.71
CA PRO A 72 10.91 13.27 22.55
C PRO A 72 11.09 13.73 21.09
N GLY A 73 11.43 15.01 20.90
CA GLY A 73 11.49 15.64 19.57
C GLY A 73 10.23 16.42 19.20
N GLU A 74 9.11 16.16 19.89
CA GLU A 74 7.87 16.93 19.77
C GLU A 74 7.68 17.90 20.95
N GLY A 75 8.29 17.61 22.10
CA GLY A 75 7.98 18.24 23.38
C GLY A 75 8.90 19.36 23.92
N ALA A 76 9.85 19.89 23.14
CA ALA A 76 10.65 21.05 23.56
C ALA A 76 10.60 22.16 22.50
N GLY A 77 9.46 22.87 22.47
CA GLY A 77 9.17 23.94 21.50
C GLY A 77 7.90 23.74 20.66
N GLY A 78 7.14 22.66 20.90
CA GLY A 78 5.99 22.27 20.07
C GLY A 78 4.62 22.74 20.55
N VAL A 79 4.53 23.64 21.54
CA VAL A 79 3.23 24.23 21.95
C VAL A 79 3.14 25.72 21.66
N ALA A 80 3.41 26.08 20.40
CA ALA A 80 2.87 27.28 19.77
C ALA A 80 3.29 27.32 18.30
N ARG A 81 2.72 26.45 17.45
CA ARG A 81 2.22 26.83 16.13
C ARG A 81 1.07 25.91 15.81
N SER A 82 -0.12 26.49 15.80
CA SER A 82 -1.32 26.13 15.04
C SER A 82 -1.23 24.82 14.26
N GLY A 83 -2.23 23.93 14.42
CA GLY A 83 -2.37 22.60 13.79
C GLY A 83 -2.30 22.57 12.25
N GLN A 84 -1.14 22.93 11.72
CA GLN A 84 -0.74 22.99 10.32
C GLN A 84 0.76 22.65 10.19
N GLY A 85 1.60 22.90 11.21
CA GLY A 85 3.06 22.73 11.08
C GLY A 85 3.57 21.28 11.00
N GLY A 86 2.92 20.31 11.62
CA GLY A 86 3.40 18.91 11.61
C GLY A 86 3.08 18.18 10.32
N GLU A 87 1.82 18.25 9.89
CA GLU A 87 1.34 17.66 8.64
C GLU A 87 2.02 18.30 7.42
N ASP A 88 2.20 19.63 7.42
CA ASP A 88 2.90 20.33 6.34
C ASP A 88 4.38 19.90 6.25
N GLN A 89 5.04 19.64 7.38
CA GLN A 89 6.43 19.15 7.39
C GLN A 89 6.53 17.71 6.88
N ILE A 90 5.59 16.83 7.26
CA ILE A 90 5.53 15.44 6.77
C ILE A 90 5.26 15.43 5.26
N ALA A 91 4.29 16.23 4.81
CA ALA A 91 3.96 16.37 3.39
C ALA A 91 5.15 16.92 2.58
N ALA A 92 5.84 17.94 3.09
CA ALA A 92 7.03 18.49 2.46
C ALA A 92 8.18 17.48 2.39
N ARG A 93 8.35 16.64 3.40
CA ARG A 93 9.35 15.55 3.41
C ARG A 93 9.02 14.50 2.36
N LEU A 94 7.77 14.04 2.26
CA LEU A 94 7.37 13.09 1.23
C LEU A 94 7.58 13.68 -0.18
N GLN A 95 7.15 14.92 -0.39
CA GLN A 95 7.29 15.59 -1.67
C GLN A 95 8.76 15.66 -2.10
N ARG A 96 9.66 16.05 -1.19
CA ARG A 96 11.11 16.08 -1.46
C ARG A 96 11.62 14.72 -1.93
N TRP A 97 11.31 13.65 -1.20
CA TRP A 97 11.80 12.32 -1.55
C TRP A 97 11.16 11.76 -2.82
N CYS A 98 9.89 12.05 -3.08
CA CYS A 98 9.28 11.73 -4.37
C CYS A 98 10.02 12.44 -5.52
N ALA A 99 10.33 13.73 -5.38
CA ALA A 99 11.06 14.48 -6.41
C ALA A 99 12.51 14.00 -6.60
N GLU A 100 13.20 13.57 -5.54
CA GLU A 100 14.60 13.14 -5.64
C GLU A 100 14.78 11.68 -6.07
N VAL A 101 13.94 10.76 -5.58
CA VAL A 101 14.23 9.32 -5.69
C VAL A 101 13.13 8.50 -6.37
N LEU A 102 11.93 9.03 -6.63
CA LEU A 102 10.91 8.26 -7.34
C LEU A 102 11.16 8.29 -8.85
N LEU A 103 11.54 7.14 -9.42
CA LEU A 103 11.78 6.99 -10.86
C LEU A 103 10.50 6.62 -11.61
N THR A 104 9.76 5.63 -11.08
CA THR A 104 8.48 5.20 -11.68
C THR A 104 7.54 4.74 -10.58
N ALA A 105 6.24 4.88 -10.83
CA ALA A 105 5.18 4.30 -10.03
C ALA A 105 4.17 3.62 -10.97
N ASP A 106 3.80 2.40 -10.66
CA ASP A 106 2.76 1.67 -11.37
C ASP A 106 1.87 0.93 -10.35
N SER A 107 0.63 0.64 -10.73
CA SER A 107 -0.31 -0.04 -9.84
C SER A 107 -1.08 -1.15 -10.53
N THR A 108 -1.27 -2.25 -9.82
CA THR A 108 -2.08 -3.39 -10.24
C THR A 108 -2.87 -3.90 -9.06
N ALA A 109 -4.17 -4.16 -9.27
CA ALA A 109 -5.11 -4.46 -8.19
C ALA A 109 -4.94 -3.45 -7.02
N ASN A 110 -4.72 -3.92 -5.80
CA ASN A 110 -4.50 -3.08 -4.62
C ASN A 110 -3.00 -2.83 -4.32
N GLN A 111 -2.10 -3.07 -5.26
CA GLN A 111 -0.66 -2.95 -5.09
C GLN A 111 -0.11 -1.79 -5.91
N VAL A 112 0.87 -1.08 -5.35
CA VAL A 112 1.66 -0.05 -6.04
C VAL A 112 3.12 -0.45 -5.99
N VAL A 113 3.78 -0.45 -7.15
CA VAL A 113 5.21 -0.73 -7.28
C VAL A 113 5.92 0.57 -7.62
N LEU A 114 6.83 0.98 -6.75
CA LEU A 114 7.67 2.16 -6.92
C LEU A 114 9.10 1.73 -7.23
N ARG A 115 9.74 2.40 -8.19
CA ARG A 115 11.18 2.22 -8.48
C ARG A 115 11.96 3.43 -8.06
N THR A 116 13.13 3.19 -7.49
CA THR A 116 14.09 4.20 -7.03
C THR A 116 15.48 3.90 -7.56
N PRO A 117 16.45 4.83 -7.45
CA PRO A 117 17.86 4.47 -7.57
C PRO A 117 18.26 3.40 -6.53
N PRO A 118 19.38 2.69 -6.75
CA PRO A 118 19.92 1.73 -5.78
C PRO A 118 20.11 2.35 -4.39
N GLY A 119 19.73 1.62 -3.35
CA GLY A 119 19.80 2.02 -1.95
C GLY A 119 18.79 3.07 -1.47
N ALA A 120 17.88 3.55 -2.34
CA ALA A 120 16.94 4.61 -1.98
C ALA A 120 15.53 4.13 -1.61
N ALA A 121 15.21 2.84 -1.81
CA ALA A 121 13.85 2.33 -1.60
C ALA A 121 13.40 2.45 -0.13
N GLN A 122 14.27 2.11 0.81
CA GLN A 122 13.98 2.20 2.26
C GLN A 122 13.68 3.65 2.70
N LEU A 123 14.36 4.62 2.11
CA LEU A 123 14.16 6.04 2.41
C LEU A 123 12.78 6.51 1.96
N LEU A 124 12.39 6.14 0.73
CA LEU A 124 11.08 6.48 0.19
C LEU A 124 9.95 5.77 0.97
N ALA A 125 10.13 4.49 1.30
CA ALA A 125 9.19 3.72 2.10
C ALA A 125 8.94 4.36 3.48
N SER A 126 10.01 4.73 4.20
CA SER A 126 9.88 5.44 5.47
C SER A 126 9.11 6.75 5.33
N ALA A 127 9.34 7.52 4.26
CA ALA A 127 8.58 8.74 4.01
C ALA A 127 7.08 8.46 3.73
N ILE A 128 6.76 7.38 3.03
CA ILE A 128 5.38 6.94 2.77
C ILE A 128 4.70 6.49 4.06
N ASP A 129 5.37 5.69 4.91
CA ASP A 129 4.80 5.19 6.17
C ASP A 129 4.51 6.33 7.16
N HIS A 130 5.34 7.38 7.18
CA HIS A 130 5.07 8.57 7.99
C HIS A 130 4.03 9.50 7.38
N SER A 131 3.75 9.36 6.09
CA SER A 131 2.71 10.15 5.42
C SER A 131 1.37 9.49 5.66
N VAL A 132 0.49 10.18 6.38
CA VAL A 132 -0.82 9.64 6.76
C VAL A 132 -1.68 9.46 5.49
N PHE A 133 -1.62 8.28 4.88
CA PHE A 133 -2.47 7.87 3.76
C PHE A 133 -3.52 6.86 4.24
N PRO A 134 -4.80 7.27 4.39
CA PRO A 134 -5.85 6.38 4.90
C PRO A 134 -6.00 5.08 4.09
N GLN A 135 -5.74 5.15 2.78
CA GLN A 135 -5.82 4.04 1.83
C GLN A 135 -4.60 3.10 1.85
N VAL A 136 -3.49 3.43 2.49
CA VAL A 136 -2.29 2.57 2.59
C VAL A 136 -2.40 1.66 3.81
N LEU A 137 -2.15 0.37 3.60
CA LEU A 137 -2.02 -0.63 4.67
C LEU A 137 -0.59 -0.74 5.19
N GLY A 138 0.39 -0.53 4.31
CA GLY A 138 1.82 -0.50 4.62
C GLY A 138 2.66 -0.71 3.37
N CYS A 139 3.98 -0.68 3.53
CA CYS A 139 4.91 -0.93 2.44
C CYS A 139 6.05 -1.90 2.82
N ILE A 140 6.68 -2.47 1.79
CA ILE A 140 7.87 -3.31 1.89
C ILE A 140 8.90 -2.74 0.93
N ALA A 141 10.08 -2.37 1.44
CA ALA A 141 11.19 -1.88 0.63
C ALA A 141 12.28 -2.94 0.45
N GLY A 142 12.72 -3.09 -0.79
CA GLY A 142 13.98 -3.73 -1.15
C GLY A 142 15.13 -2.71 -1.21
N ASP A 143 15.98 -2.84 -2.22
CA ASP A 143 17.09 -1.91 -2.49
C ASP A 143 16.66 -0.75 -3.40
N ASP A 144 16.02 -1.07 -4.53
CA ASP A 144 15.63 -0.14 -5.59
C ASP A 144 14.12 -0.15 -5.89
N THR A 145 13.35 -0.88 -5.07
CA THR A 145 11.93 -1.15 -5.30
C THR A 145 11.15 -1.10 -3.99
N VAL A 146 10.00 -0.42 -3.99
CA VAL A 146 9.04 -0.40 -2.88
C VAL A 146 7.71 -0.98 -3.35
N LEU A 147 7.20 -1.97 -2.63
CA LEU A 147 5.82 -2.45 -2.78
C LEU A 147 4.95 -1.79 -1.72
N VAL A 148 3.93 -1.04 -2.14
CA VAL A 148 2.93 -0.46 -1.25
C VAL A 148 1.62 -1.20 -1.42
N VAL A 149 1.02 -1.63 -0.31
CA VAL A 149 -0.28 -2.32 -0.31
C VAL A 149 -1.35 -1.32 0.08
N ALA A 150 -2.29 -1.06 -0.82
CA ALA A 150 -3.48 -0.26 -0.57
C ALA A 150 -4.66 -1.13 -0.14
N ARG A 151 -5.72 -0.50 0.39
CA ARG A 151 -6.96 -1.18 0.81
C ARG A 151 -7.73 -1.79 -0.36
N ASP A 152 -7.73 -1.12 -1.51
CA ASP A 152 -8.45 -1.53 -2.71
C ASP A 152 -7.78 -0.95 -3.98
N ARG A 153 -8.33 -1.31 -5.14
CA ARG A 153 -7.83 -0.85 -6.45
C ARG A 153 -7.88 0.67 -6.59
N ALA A 154 -8.96 1.31 -6.16
CA ALA A 154 -9.12 2.76 -6.28
C ALA A 154 -8.09 3.51 -5.41
N GLY A 155 -7.79 2.98 -4.22
CA GLY A 155 -6.75 3.47 -3.33
C GLY A 155 -5.36 3.36 -3.92
N ALA A 156 -5.04 2.24 -4.59
CA ALA A 156 -3.77 2.06 -5.29
C ALA A 156 -3.63 3.08 -6.44
N GLU A 157 -4.66 3.21 -7.29
CA GLU A 157 -4.67 4.18 -8.39
C GLU A 157 -4.53 5.62 -7.88
N ALA A 158 -5.26 5.99 -6.82
CA ALA A 158 -5.18 7.32 -6.22
C ALA A 158 -3.78 7.60 -5.66
N LEU A 159 -3.17 6.62 -4.99
CA LEU A 159 -1.82 6.73 -4.45
C LEU A 159 -0.78 6.90 -5.58
N THR A 160 -0.85 6.09 -6.64
CA THR A 160 0.05 6.20 -7.80
C THR A 160 0.01 7.60 -8.40
N ARG A 161 -1.20 8.14 -8.64
CA ARG A 161 -1.36 9.50 -9.18
C ARG A 161 -0.74 10.54 -8.25
N ARG A 162 -1.04 10.45 -6.95
CA ARG A 162 -0.52 11.39 -5.96
C ARG A 162 0.99 11.38 -5.87
N LEU A 163 1.63 10.21 -5.82
CA LEU A 163 3.08 10.11 -5.72
C LEU A 163 3.77 10.66 -6.97
N LEU A 164 3.20 10.40 -8.15
CA LEU A 164 3.69 10.98 -9.40
C LEU A 164 3.54 12.50 -9.44
N GLU A 165 2.39 13.04 -9.02
CA GLU A 165 2.19 14.50 -8.90
C GLU A 165 3.24 15.15 -7.99
N LEU A 166 3.54 14.52 -6.85
CA LEU A 166 4.57 14.99 -5.91
C LEU A 166 5.98 14.95 -6.52
N ALA A 167 6.26 13.99 -7.39
CA ALA A 167 7.51 13.91 -8.16
C ALA A 167 7.54 14.82 -9.41
N GLY A 168 6.43 15.51 -9.73
CA GLY A 168 6.28 16.29 -10.97
C GLY A 168 5.99 15.46 -12.23
N GLY A 169 5.72 14.16 -12.09
CA GLY A 169 5.31 13.25 -13.16
C GLY A 169 3.79 13.15 -13.32
N ARG A 170 3.34 12.59 -14.45
CA ARG A 170 1.92 12.28 -14.70
C ARG A 170 1.72 10.75 -14.76
N PRO A 171 0.66 10.18 -14.13
CA PRO A 171 0.28 8.77 -14.26
C PRO A 171 0.12 8.34 -15.71
N ARG A 172 0.68 7.17 -16.06
CA ARG A 172 0.34 6.49 -17.31
C ARG A 172 -1.09 5.93 -17.18
N PRO A 173 -1.94 6.05 -18.22
CA PRO A 173 -3.28 5.45 -18.18
C PRO A 173 -3.14 3.93 -17.98
N SER A 174 -3.86 3.38 -17.02
CA SER A 174 -3.88 1.95 -16.74
C SER A 174 -4.52 1.22 -17.92
N THR A 175 -3.76 0.37 -18.59
CA THR A 175 -4.29 -0.63 -19.51
C THR A 175 -4.85 -1.80 -18.69
N ASP A 176 -5.90 -1.56 -17.91
CA ASP A 176 -6.79 -2.64 -17.44
C ASP A 176 -7.92 -2.77 -18.46
N GLN A 177 -7.53 -3.09 -19.70
CA GLN A 177 -8.43 -3.65 -20.68
C GLN A 177 -8.31 -5.15 -20.49
N THR A 178 -9.41 -5.76 -20.07
CA THR A 178 -9.60 -7.20 -20.10
C THR A 178 -9.28 -7.69 -21.50
N ASP A 179 -8.07 -8.21 -21.69
CA ASP A 179 -7.76 -9.03 -22.87
C ASP A 179 -8.74 -10.21 -22.81
N PRO A 180 -9.69 -10.34 -23.74
CA PRO A 180 -10.37 -11.60 -23.90
C PRO A 180 -9.28 -12.58 -24.35
N VAL A 181 -9.05 -13.59 -23.51
CA VAL A 181 -8.22 -14.77 -23.77
C VAL A 181 -8.10 -14.99 -25.27
N GLY A 182 -6.88 -14.82 -25.80
CA GLY A 182 -6.55 -15.15 -27.18
C GLY A 182 -6.94 -16.59 -27.44
N GLY A 183 -8.11 -16.76 -28.05
CA GLY A 183 -8.56 -18.02 -28.58
C GLY A 183 -7.58 -18.43 -29.66
N ARG A 184 -6.67 -19.34 -29.32
CA ARG A 184 -6.05 -20.18 -30.36
C ARG A 184 -7.20 -20.88 -31.07
N PRO A 185 -7.36 -20.78 -32.40
CA PRO A 185 -8.29 -21.64 -33.10
C PRO A 185 -7.85 -23.09 -32.85
N ARG A 186 -8.75 -23.90 -32.29
CA ARG A 186 -8.60 -25.36 -32.25
C ARG A 186 -8.43 -25.83 -33.70
N PRO A 187 -7.46 -26.69 -34.02
CA PRO A 187 -7.48 -27.38 -35.31
C PRO A 187 -8.77 -28.20 -35.36
N THR A 188 -9.59 -27.94 -36.38
CA THR A 188 -10.73 -28.76 -36.74
C THR A 188 -10.22 -30.16 -37.08
N THR A 189 -10.37 -31.09 -36.14
CA THR A 189 -10.39 -32.52 -36.48
C THR A 189 -11.61 -32.74 -37.36
N ASP A 190 -11.32 -33.00 -38.62
CA ASP A 190 -12.22 -33.65 -39.58
C ASP A 190 -12.79 -34.91 -38.93
N GLN A 191 -14.07 -34.83 -38.57
CA GLN A 191 -14.85 -35.98 -38.14
C GLN A 191 -15.77 -36.32 -39.30
N THR A 192 -15.22 -37.10 -40.21
CA THR A 192 -15.96 -37.82 -41.23
C THR A 192 -16.72 -38.94 -40.53
N ASP A 193 -18.03 -38.78 -40.33
CA ASP A 193 -18.89 -39.89 -39.97
C ASP A 193 -19.17 -40.78 -41.20
N PRO A 194 -19.23 -42.12 -41.05
CA PRO A 194 -19.34 -43.05 -42.16
C PRO A 194 -20.80 -43.47 -42.38
N ALA A 195 -21.34 -43.30 -43.59
CA ALA A 195 -22.46 -44.10 -44.08
C ALA A 195 -22.70 -43.85 -45.58
N GLY A 196 -22.63 -44.90 -46.40
CA GLY A 196 -23.13 -44.82 -47.77
C GLY A 196 -22.56 -45.86 -48.72
N ALA A 197 -22.84 -47.14 -48.45
CA ALA A 197 -22.64 -48.21 -49.40
C ALA A 197 -23.46 -47.98 -50.69
N GLY A 198 -22.82 -48.14 -51.85
CA GLY A 198 -23.48 -48.12 -53.16
C GLY A 198 -22.58 -48.69 -54.24
N ARG A 199 -22.69 -50.00 -54.47
CA ARG A 199 -22.04 -50.76 -55.54
C ARG A 199 -22.67 -50.46 -56.91
N ALA A 200 -21.84 -50.34 -57.94
CA ALA A 200 -22.01 -50.74 -59.35
C ALA A 200 -21.05 -49.85 -60.17
N GLY A 201 -20.28 -50.27 -61.16
CA GLY A 201 -20.14 -51.50 -61.91
C GLY A 201 -19.31 -51.11 -63.14
N THR A 202 -18.28 -51.92 -63.44
CA THR A 202 -17.70 -52.18 -64.77
C THR A 202 -17.89 -51.16 -65.90
N ASN A 203 -16.80 -50.58 -66.41
CA ASN A 203 -16.34 -50.78 -67.79
C ASN A 203 -14.96 -50.12 -68.06
N ASP A 204 -13.98 -50.97 -68.34
CA ASP A 204 -12.88 -50.80 -69.31
C ASP A 204 -13.49 -50.99 -70.74
N PRO A 205 -12.85 -50.71 -71.92
CA PRO A 205 -11.44 -50.37 -72.17
C PRO A 205 -11.16 -49.32 -73.28
N GLY A 206 -9.86 -49.04 -73.50
CA GLY A 206 -9.30 -48.37 -74.69
C GLY A 206 -8.97 -46.90 -74.44
N GLU A 207 -7.81 -46.33 -74.79
CA GLU A 207 -6.92 -46.61 -75.92
C GLU A 207 -5.63 -45.81 -75.68
N THR A 208 -4.48 -46.46 -75.83
CA THR A 208 -3.15 -45.84 -76.11
C THR A 208 -2.82 -46.14 -77.58
N PRO A 209 -1.75 -45.59 -78.21
CA PRO A 209 -0.84 -44.47 -77.89
C PRO A 209 -0.61 -43.56 -79.13
N ASP A 210 0.37 -42.65 -79.03
CA ASP A 210 1.29 -42.12 -80.07
C ASP A 210 1.53 -40.62 -79.77
N GLU A 211 2.73 -40.04 -79.73
CA GLU A 211 4.13 -40.45 -79.95
C GLU A 211 5.00 -39.44 -79.18
#